data_AF-A0A0D0CYR1-F1
#
_entry.id   AF-A0A0D0CYR1-F1
#
_cell.length_a   1.000
_cell.length_b   1.000
_cell.length_c   1.000
_cell.angle_alpha   90.00
_cell.angle_beta   90.00
_cell.angle_gamma   90.00
#
_symmetry.space_group_name_H-M   'P 1'
#
loop_
_entity.id
_entity.type
_entity.pdbx_description
1 polymer ?
#
loop_
_entity_poly.entity_id
_entity_poly.type
_entity_poly.pdbx_seq_one_letter_code
_entity_poly.pdbx_strand_id
1 'polypeptide(L)'
;MRGSFPWGTLLCILANQGLVFMGWPHGALMPSQLRNENVGTKGITDLSLTDCRLLYSAFINKDISIMKLRTTEERSKFPVSSTTPVIVSGAPPADSLYPNGQQMYADGTIDHDGLPVFHGATWLPTSSESQPCTPPPRNQL
;
A
#
# COMPACT_ATOMS: atom_id res chain seq x y z
N MET A 1 -17.90 -12.85 -24.77
CA MET A 1 -17.73 -11.48 -24.23
C MET A 1 -16.40 -11.43 -23.51
N ARG A 2 -15.40 -10.66 -24.00
CA ARG A 2 -14.19 -10.41 -23.23
C ARG A 2 -14.55 -9.37 -22.18
N GLY A 3 -14.79 -9.79 -20.94
CA GLY A 3 -14.94 -8.84 -19.83
C GLY A 3 -13.65 -8.03 -19.70
N SER A 4 -13.76 -6.71 -19.62
CA SER A 4 -12.63 -5.87 -19.23
C SER A 4 -12.26 -6.20 -17.78
N PHE A 5 -10.97 -6.27 -17.50
CA PHE A 5 -10.52 -6.42 -16.12
C PHE A 5 -10.99 -5.20 -15.30
N PRO A 6 -11.56 -5.38 -14.09
CA PRO A 6 -12.25 -4.33 -13.35
C PRO A 6 -11.27 -3.35 -12.67
N TRP A 7 -10.36 -2.75 -13.43
CA TRP A 7 -9.28 -1.91 -12.90
C TRP A 7 -9.80 -0.72 -12.10
N GLY A 8 -10.77 0.02 -12.64
CA GLY A 8 -11.36 1.20 -12.01
C GLY A 8 -12.17 0.93 -10.74
N THR A 9 -12.67 -0.30 -10.59
CA THR A 9 -13.47 -0.73 -9.42
C THR A 9 -12.72 -1.71 -8.51
N LEU A 10 -11.45 -2.00 -8.82
CA LEU A 10 -10.66 -3.00 -8.12
C LEU A 10 -10.52 -2.65 -6.64
N LEU A 11 -10.25 -1.39 -6.31
CA LEU A 11 -10.13 -0.93 -4.91
C LEU A 11 -11.40 -1.22 -4.10
N CYS A 12 -12.58 -0.95 -4.68
CA CYS A 12 -13.86 -1.24 -4.04
C CYS A 12 -14.07 -2.75 -3.86
N ILE A 13 -13.68 -3.56 -4.84
CA ILE A 13 -13.78 -5.04 -4.74
C ILE A 13 -12.87 -5.55 -3.63
N LEU A 14 -11.63 -5.06 -3.56
CA LEU A 14 -10.67 -5.43 -2.53
C LEU A 14 -11.19 -5.07 -1.14
N ALA A 15 -11.63 -3.83 -0.94
CA ALA A 15 -12.20 -3.37 0.32
C ALA A 15 -13.40 -4.22 0.75
N ASN A 16 -14.38 -4.41 -0.14
CA ASN A 16 -15.61 -5.16 0.15
C ASN A 16 -15.35 -6.63 0.48
N GLN A 17 -14.29 -7.21 -0.07
CA GLN A 17 -13.92 -8.61 0.18
C GLN A 17 -12.94 -8.77 1.35
N GLY A 18 -12.45 -7.66 1.93
CA GLY A 18 -11.40 -7.66 2.94
C GLY A 18 -10.10 -8.25 2.38
N LEU A 19 -9.73 -7.84 1.16
CA LEU A 19 -8.50 -8.23 0.48
C LEU A 19 -7.53 -7.04 0.45
N VAL A 20 -6.25 -7.34 0.61
CA VAL A 20 -5.16 -6.37 0.53
C VAL A 20 -4.09 -6.91 -0.42
N PHE A 21 -3.70 -6.12 -1.41
CA PHE A 21 -2.50 -6.39 -2.20
C PHE A 21 -1.27 -5.94 -1.42
N MET A 22 -0.31 -6.85 -1.26
CA MET A 22 0.97 -6.59 -0.63
C MET A 22 2.08 -6.71 -1.66
N GLY A 23 3.11 -5.87 -1.54
CA GLY A 23 4.28 -5.92 -2.41
C GLY A 23 4.03 -5.34 -3.79
N TRP A 24 3.12 -4.37 -3.91
CA TRP A 24 2.94 -3.65 -5.17
C TRP A 24 4.28 -3.03 -5.61
N PRO A 25 4.68 -3.19 -6.89
CA PRO A 25 5.99 -2.73 -7.34
C PRO A 25 6.05 -1.21 -7.34
N HIS A 26 7.13 -0.67 -6.78
CA HIS A 26 7.37 0.76 -6.77
C HIS A 26 7.46 1.30 -8.21
N GLY A 27 6.83 2.44 -8.46
CA GLY A 27 6.83 3.10 -9.76
C GLY A 27 5.81 2.54 -10.77
N ALA A 28 5.11 1.44 -10.45
CA ALA A 28 3.99 0.97 -11.26
C ALA A 28 2.70 1.70 -10.87
N LEU A 29 1.97 2.21 -11.86
CA LEU A 29 0.68 2.88 -11.64
C LEU A 29 -0.31 1.96 -10.91
N MET A 30 -0.88 2.45 -9.81
CA MET A 30 -1.87 1.70 -9.04
C MET A 30 -3.25 1.68 -9.73
N PRO A 31 -4.11 0.69 -9.40
CA PRO A 31 -5.50 0.66 -9.80
C PRO A 31 -6.21 1.98 -9.53
N SER A 32 -6.92 2.49 -10.52
CA SER A 32 -7.65 3.77 -10.44
C SER A 32 -6.81 5.03 -10.19
N GLN A 33 -5.48 4.93 -10.13
CA GLN A 33 -4.59 6.09 -10.01
C GLN A 33 -4.57 6.85 -11.34
N LEU A 34 -4.76 8.16 -11.28
CA LEU A 34 -4.63 9.03 -12.44
C LEU A 34 -3.15 9.29 -12.73
N ARG A 35 -2.79 9.30 -14.01
CA ARG A 35 -1.51 9.85 -14.43
C ARG A 35 -1.64 11.37 -14.46
N ASN A 36 -0.65 12.09 -13.91
CA ASN A 36 -0.65 13.56 -13.74
C ASN A 36 -0.99 14.38 -15.00
N GLU A 37 -1.03 13.75 -16.18
CA GLU A 37 -1.20 14.40 -17.48
C GLU A 37 -2.50 14.00 -18.20
N ASN A 38 -3.25 12.98 -17.71
CA ASN A 38 -4.46 12.49 -18.37
C ASN A 38 -5.65 12.52 -17.41
N VAL A 39 -6.57 13.45 -17.64
CA VAL A 39 -7.77 13.70 -16.82
C VAL A 39 -8.84 12.58 -16.98
N GLY A 40 -8.68 11.68 -17.95
CA GLY A 40 -9.81 10.86 -18.43
C GLY A 40 -9.86 9.40 -17.99
N THR A 41 -8.72 8.77 -17.70
CA THR A 41 -8.67 7.30 -17.72
C THR A 41 -8.04 6.74 -16.44
N LYS A 42 -8.86 5.93 -15.77
CA LYS A 42 -8.56 5.19 -14.52
C LYS A 42 -8.54 3.69 -14.83
N GLY A 43 -8.01 3.31 -15.99
CA GLY A 43 -8.15 2.00 -16.58
C GLY A 43 -6.83 1.25 -16.72
N ILE A 44 -6.93 -0.07 -16.92
CA ILE A 44 -5.75 -0.92 -17.20
C ILE A 44 -5.05 -0.52 -18.50
N THR A 45 -5.75 0.18 -19.39
CA THR A 45 -5.23 0.71 -20.66
C THR A 45 -4.25 1.86 -20.48
N ASP A 46 -4.19 2.45 -19.28
CA ASP A 46 -3.31 3.58 -18.96
C ASP A 46 -1.93 3.14 -18.47
N LEU A 47 -1.77 1.83 -18.26
CA LEU A 47 -0.48 1.25 -17.93
C LEU A 47 0.48 1.44 -19.10
N SER A 48 1.59 2.11 -18.84
CA SER A 48 2.69 2.18 -19.79
C SER A 48 3.32 0.80 -19.97
N LEU A 49 4.12 0.64 -21.02
CA LEU A 49 4.92 -0.58 -21.21
C LEU A 49 5.84 -0.84 -20.00
N THR A 50 6.33 0.22 -19.35
CA THR A 50 7.15 0.13 -18.14
C THR A 50 6.34 -0.42 -16.97
N ASP A 51 5.14 0.11 -16.73
CA ASP A 51 4.24 -0.41 -15.69
C ASP A 51 3.92 -1.88 -15.91
N CYS A 52 3.61 -2.25 -17.16
CA CYS A 52 3.32 -3.63 -17.54
C CYS A 52 4.49 -4.56 -17.24
N ARG A 53 5.73 -4.14 -17.52
CA ARG A 53 6.93 -4.93 -17.23
C ARG A 53 7.16 -5.10 -15.74
N LEU A 54 7.00 -4.03 -14.95
CA LEU A 54 7.14 -4.07 -13.50
C LEU A 54 6.13 -5.02 -12.86
N LEU A 55 4.86 -4.89 -13.25
CA LEU A 55 3.79 -5.77 -12.76
C LEU A 55 4.05 -7.22 -13.17
N TYR A 56 4.43 -7.46 -14.42
CA TYR A 56 4.75 -8.81 -14.90
C TYR A 56 5.89 -9.44 -14.10
N SER A 57 7.00 -8.71 -13.88
CA SER A 57 8.10 -9.22 -13.06
C SER A 57 7.67 -9.52 -11.64
N ALA A 58 6.89 -8.63 -11.02
CA ALA A 58 6.45 -8.79 -9.64
C ALA A 58 5.50 -10.00 -9.49
N PHE A 59 4.64 -10.27 -10.48
CA PHE A 59 3.81 -11.48 -10.50
C PHE A 59 4.63 -12.76 -10.70
N ILE A 60 5.60 -12.76 -11.61
CA ILE A 60 6.45 -13.94 -11.89
C ILE A 60 7.34 -14.27 -10.68
N ASN A 61 7.90 -13.25 -10.05
CA ASN A 61 8.76 -13.40 -8.87
C ASN A 61 7.96 -13.67 -7.58
N LYS A 62 6.63 -13.54 -7.64
CA LYS A 62 5.71 -13.65 -6.49
C LYS A 62 5.97 -12.59 -5.41
N ASP A 63 6.44 -11.42 -5.84
CA ASP A 63 6.62 -10.26 -4.97
C ASP A 63 5.27 -9.67 -4.57
N ILE A 64 4.27 -9.77 -5.47
CA ILE A 64 2.87 -9.40 -5.19
C ILE A 64 2.16 -10.59 -4.55
N SER A 65 1.52 -10.35 -3.41
CA SER A 65 0.62 -11.32 -2.77
C SER A 65 -0.72 -10.68 -2.39
N ILE A 66 -1.77 -11.49 -2.33
CA ILE A 66 -3.10 -11.06 -1.87
C ILE A 66 -3.32 -11.63 -0.47
N MET A 67 -3.50 -10.75 0.49
CA MET A 67 -3.90 -11.11 1.83
C MET A 67 -5.40 -11.01 1.99
N LYS A 68 -6.03 -12.07 2.52
CA LYS A 68 -7.44 -12.05 2.91
C LYS A 68 -7.55 -11.91 4.42
N LEU A 69 -8.24 -10.88 4.85
CA LEU A 69 -8.61 -10.67 6.24
C LEU A 69 -9.68 -11.68 6.62
N ARG A 70 -9.39 -12.44 7.69
CA ARG A 70 -10.14 -13.66 8.03
C ARG A 70 -11.26 -13.36 9.02
N THR A 71 -11.05 -12.38 9.90
CA THR A 71 -11.99 -12.10 10.98
C THR A 71 -12.93 -10.96 10.64
N THR A 72 -14.13 -11.01 11.21
CA THR A 72 -15.13 -9.94 11.11
C THR A 72 -14.61 -8.64 11.76
N GLU A 73 -13.78 -8.75 12.80
CA GLU A 73 -13.13 -7.62 13.48
C GLU A 73 -12.08 -6.95 12.59
N GLU A 74 -11.22 -7.72 11.90
CA GLU A 74 -10.31 -7.17 10.90
C GLU A 74 -11.08 -6.50 9.76
N ARG A 75 -12.18 -7.11 9.29
CA ARG A 75 -13.04 -6.55 8.23
C ARG A 75 -13.79 -5.30 8.67
N SER A 76 -14.18 -5.20 9.94
CA SER A 76 -14.82 -3.99 10.49
C SER A 76 -13.89 -2.78 10.53
N LYS A 77 -12.58 -2.98 10.34
CA LYS A 77 -11.62 -1.89 10.13
C LYS A 77 -11.58 -1.38 8.68
N PHE A 78 -12.31 -2.00 7.75
CA PHE A 78 -12.36 -1.67 6.32
C PHE A 78 -13.72 -1.12 5.80
N PRO A 79 -14.45 -0.22 6.50
CA PRO A 79 -15.47 0.56 5.82
C PRO A 79 -14.83 1.47 4.76
N VAL A 80 -15.60 2.00 3.81
CA VAL A 80 -15.10 2.87 2.72
C VAL A 80 -14.36 4.13 3.24
N SER A 81 -14.53 4.47 4.52
CA SER A 81 -13.82 5.53 5.26
C SER A 81 -12.60 5.04 6.08
N SER A 82 -12.11 3.84 5.79
CA SER A 82 -11.04 3.14 6.52
C SER A 82 -9.67 3.78 6.28
N THR A 83 -8.92 4.00 7.36
CA THR A 83 -7.49 4.34 7.36
C THR A 83 -6.59 3.13 7.11
N THR A 84 -7.12 2.05 6.54
CA THR A 84 -6.37 0.84 6.21
C THR A 84 -6.23 0.71 4.70
N PRO A 85 -5.00 0.59 4.17
CA PRO A 85 -4.77 0.49 2.75
C PRO A 85 -5.25 -0.85 2.19
N VAL A 86 -5.73 -0.83 0.94
CA VAL A 86 -6.09 -2.01 0.15
C VAL A 86 -4.97 -2.43 -0.80
N ILE A 87 -3.99 -1.54 -1.02
CA ILE A 87 -2.74 -1.83 -1.74
C ILE A 87 -1.60 -1.24 -0.94
N VAL A 88 -0.59 -2.07 -0.66
CA VAL A 88 0.63 -1.70 0.05
C VAL A 88 1.80 -2.06 -0.85
N SER A 89 2.60 -1.06 -1.21
CA SER A 89 3.81 -1.28 -2.00
C SER A 89 4.91 -1.93 -1.17
N GLY A 90 5.85 -2.57 -1.87
CA GLY A 90 7.11 -2.97 -1.25
C GLY A 90 7.92 -1.77 -0.75
N ALA A 91 9.03 -2.06 -0.06
CA ALA A 91 9.98 -1.03 0.36
C ALA A 91 10.41 -0.18 -0.85
N PRO A 92 10.52 1.15 -0.68
CA PRO A 92 10.94 2.00 -1.77
C PRO A 92 12.42 1.72 -2.11
N PRO A 93 12.86 2.05 -3.33
CA PRO A 93 14.27 2.05 -3.69
C PRO A 93 15.11 2.89 -2.72
N ALA A 94 16.40 2.55 -2.59
CA ALA A 94 17.31 3.23 -1.65
C ALA A 94 17.51 4.73 -1.93
N ASP A 95 17.26 5.16 -3.17
CA ASP A 95 17.32 6.54 -3.63
C ASP A 95 15.96 7.27 -3.58
N SER A 96 14.91 6.64 -3.03
CA SER A 96 13.61 7.27 -2.89
C SER A 96 13.63 8.41 -1.87
N LEU A 97 12.87 9.47 -2.17
CA LEU A 97 12.64 10.59 -1.25
C LEU A 97 11.70 10.21 -0.09
N TYR A 98 11.03 9.06 -0.18
CA TYR A 98 10.07 8.61 0.83
C TYR A 98 10.68 7.49 1.67
N PRO A 99 10.49 7.53 3.00
CA PRO A 99 10.98 6.49 3.90
C PRO A 99 10.19 5.17 3.74
N ASN A 100 8.98 5.23 3.18
CA ASN A 100 8.07 4.10 3.07
C ASN A 100 7.57 3.88 1.64
N GLY A 101 7.06 2.67 1.40
CA GLY A 101 6.39 2.32 0.15
C GLY A 101 5.04 3.01 0.04
N GLN A 102 4.58 3.24 -1.19
CA GLN A 102 3.27 3.86 -1.45
C GLN A 102 2.15 2.95 -0.95
N GLN A 103 1.12 3.54 -0.34
CA GLN A 103 -0.08 2.85 0.11
C GLN A 103 -1.30 3.49 -0.54
N MET A 104 -2.28 2.68 -0.94
CA MET A 104 -3.53 3.17 -1.53
C MET A 104 -4.75 2.65 -0.78
N TYR A 105 -5.65 3.56 -0.47
CA TYR A 105 -6.88 3.31 0.26
C TYR A 105 -8.06 3.05 -0.69
N ALA A 106 -9.18 2.58 -0.12
CA ALA A 106 -10.36 2.21 -0.91
C ALA A 106 -10.98 3.38 -1.68
N ASP A 107 -10.80 4.60 -1.18
CA ASP A 107 -11.24 5.86 -1.81
C ASP A 107 -10.29 6.33 -2.94
N GLY A 108 -9.16 5.65 -3.11
CA GLY A 108 -8.11 5.98 -4.08
C GLY A 108 -7.12 7.03 -3.60
N THR A 109 -7.19 7.47 -2.34
CA THR A 109 -6.15 8.29 -1.71
C THR A 109 -4.84 7.49 -1.68
N ILE A 110 -3.73 8.17 -1.98
CA ILE A 110 -2.38 7.59 -1.92
C ILE A 110 -1.62 8.29 -0.81
N ASP A 111 -0.96 7.49 0.02
CA ASP A 111 -0.11 7.94 1.12
C ASP A 111 1.30 7.36 0.95
N HIS A 112 2.29 8.18 1.26
CA HIS A 112 3.71 7.85 1.25
C HIS A 112 4.34 7.92 2.65
N ASP A 113 3.60 8.44 3.63
CA ASP A 113 4.01 8.64 5.01
C ASP A 113 3.62 7.45 5.92
N GLY A 114 3.05 6.40 5.33
CA GLY A 114 2.34 5.33 6.04
C GLY A 114 3.05 4.75 7.28
N LEU A 115 2.24 4.30 8.25
CA LEU A 115 2.66 3.54 9.44
C LEU A 115 3.43 2.25 9.08
N PRO A 116 4.30 1.72 9.97
CA PRO A 116 5.45 0.90 9.59
C PRO A 116 5.06 -0.45 9.02
N VAL A 117 5.87 -0.85 8.04
CA VAL A 117 6.20 -2.21 7.62
C VAL A 117 5.31 -3.30 8.23
N PHE A 118 4.38 -3.78 7.42
CA PHE A 118 3.56 -4.93 7.77
C PHE A 118 4.41 -6.21 7.81
N HIS A 119 4.76 -6.67 9.02
CA HIS A 119 5.40 -7.97 9.24
C HIS A 119 4.32 -9.05 9.42
N GLY A 120 4.00 -9.77 8.35
CA GLY A 120 3.19 -10.98 8.43
C GLY A 120 1.68 -10.77 8.60
N ALA A 121 1.17 -10.62 9.83
CA ALA A 121 -0.28 -10.59 10.12
C ALA A 121 -0.67 -9.50 11.13
N THR A 122 0.24 -8.59 11.47
CA THR A 122 0.01 -7.62 12.54
C THR A 122 0.57 -6.27 12.16
N TRP A 123 -0.28 -5.25 12.27
CA TRP A 123 0.11 -3.85 12.21
C TRP A 123 0.75 -3.49 13.55
N LEU A 124 2.06 -3.23 13.56
CA LEU A 124 2.70 -2.65 14.73
C LEU A 124 2.69 -1.13 14.60
N PRO A 125 2.40 -0.37 15.66
CA PRO A 125 2.75 1.05 15.69
C PRO A 125 4.28 1.18 15.64
N THR A 126 4.79 2.18 14.92
CA THR A 126 6.19 2.56 15.06
C THR A 126 6.38 2.99 16.50
N SER A 127 7.33 2.39 17.19
CA SER A 127 7.89 2.94 18.41
C SER A 127 8.53 4.30 18.08
N SER A 128 7.72 5.34 18.02
CA SER A 128 8.08 6.68 18.43
C SER A 128 7.60 6.84 19.87
N GLU A 129 8.06 5.93 20.73
CA GLU A 129 8.09 6.23 22.16
C GLU A 129 9.44 6.88 22.38
N SER A 130 9.39 8.20 22.50
CA SER A 130 10.49 9.04 22.94
C SER A 130 11.09 8.41 24.18
N GLN A 131 12.35 7.98 24.13
CA GLN A 131 13.09 7.71 25.36
C GLN A 131 13.06 8.99 26.21
N PRO A 132 12.53 8.96 27.45
CA PRO A 132 12.83 10.04 28.38
C PRO A 132 14.35 10.02 28.59
N CYS A 133 15.01 11.08 28.15
CA CYS A 133 16.42 11.34 28.45
C CYS A 133 16.61 11.23 29.97
N THR A 134 17.21 10.14 30.42
CA THR A 134 17.69 10.03 31.78
C THR A 134 18.90 10.96 31.90
N PRO A 135 18.91 11.93 32.83
CA PRO A 135 20.08 12.77 33.03
C PRO A 135 21.25 11.92 33.58
N PRO A 136 22.51 12.25 33.23
CA PRO A 136 23.66 11.47 33.67
C PRO A 136 23.83 11.55 35.20
N PRO A 137 24.43 10.53 35.82
CA PRO A 137 24.62 10.50 37.26
C PRO A 137 25.52 11.65 37.70
N ARG A 138 25.02 12.43 38.66
CA ARG A 138 25.76 13.48 39.34
C ARG A 138 26.84 12.81 40.19
N ASN A 139 28.08 12.81 39.70
CA ASN A 139 29.24 12.45 40.52
C ASN A 139 29.24 13.33 41.77
N GLN A 140 29.10 12.69 42.94
CA GLN A 140 29.41 13.31 44.21
C GLN A 140 30.93 13.26 44.41
N LEU A 141 31.53 14.45 44.46
CA LEU A 141 32.78 14.74 45.13
C LEU A 141 32.46 15.71 46.26
#